data_AF-A0A845S0G2-F1
#
_entry.id   AF-A0A845S0G2-F1
#
_cell.length_a   1.000
_cell.length_b   1.000
_cell.length_c   1.000
_cell.angle_alpha   90.00
_cell.angle_beta   90.00
_cell.angle_gamma   90.00
#
_symmetry.space_group_name_H-M   'P 1'
#
loop_
_entity.id
_entity.type
_entity.pdbx_description
1 polymer ?
#
loop_
_entity_poly.entity_id
_entity_poly.type
_entity_poly.pdbx_seq_one_letter_code
_entity_poly.pdbx_strand_id
1 'polypeptide(L)'
;PKDIATLDPWHIPLVNTLILLLSGTTVTWAHHSLLENDRKGLLTGLLLTVILGVIFTSFQAYEYIHADFKISSGIYGATFYMATGFHGFHVLVGTIFLAVCYFRAKAGHYKPDHHFGFEAAAWYWHFVDVVWLFLFASIYIWGS
;
A
#
# COMPACT_ATOMS: atom_id res chain seq x y z
N PRO A 1 1.48 2.99 -28.21
CA PRO A 1 1.05 2.18 -29.38
C PRO A 1 -0.45 2.37 -29.58
N LYS A 2 -0.93 2.59 -30.80
CA LYS A 2 -2.31 3.05 -31.04
C LYS A 2 -3.41 2.01 -30.73
N ASP A 3 -3.03 0.77 -30.38
CA ASP A 3 -3.95 -0.37 -30.23
C ASP A 3 -3.99 -0.99 -28.82
N ILE A 4 -3.40 -0.35 -27.81
CA ILE A 4 -3.51 -0.83 -26.41
C ILE A 4 -4.59 0.00 -25.72
N ALA A 5 -5.71 -0.65 -25.36
CA ALA A 5 -6.69 -0.06 -24.46
C ALA A 5 -6.03 0.10 -23.07
N THR A 6 -5.78 1.34 -22.67
CA THR A 6 -5.22 1.67 -21.35
C THR A 6 -6.33 1.66 -20.30
N LEU A 7 -5.96 1.39 -19.06
CA LEU A 7 -6.90 1.38 -17.94
C LEU A 7 -7.32 2.81 -17.62
N ASP A 8 -8.61 3.03 -17.36
CA ASP A 8 -9.10 4.34 -16.96
C ASP A 8 -8.59 4.69 -15.54
N PRO A 9 -7.76 5.75 -15.38
CA PRO A 9 -7.19 6.13 -14.10
C PRO A 9 -8.23 6.53 -13.05
N TRP A 10 -9.44 6.92 -13.46
CA TRP A 10 -10.46 7.47 -12.56
C TRP A 10 -11.32 6.41 -11.86
N HIS A 11 -11.15 5.14 -12.21
CA HIS A 11 -11.87 4.03 -11.59
C HIS A 11 -11.03 3.37 -10.49
N ILE A 12 -10.54 2.16 -10.74
CA ILE A 12 -9.82 1.33 -9.77
C ILE A 12 -8.49 1.99 -9.31
N PRO A 13 -7.69 2.61 -10.19
CA PRO A 13 -6.43 3.23 -9.78
C PRO A 13 -6.61 4.40 -8.80
N LEU A 14 -7.66 5.21 -8.97
CA LEU A 14 -8.00 6.28 -8.02
C LEU A 14 -8.44 5.72 -6.67
N VAL A 15 -9.28 4.68 -6.67
CA VAL A 15 -9.71 4.00 -5.43
C VAL A 15 -8.52 3.43 -4.68
N ASN A 16 -7.58 2.79 -5.37
CA ASN A 16 -6.33 2.28 -4.79
C ASN A 16 -5.49 3.41 -4.17
N THR A 17 -5.40 4.55 -4.84
CA THR A 17 -4.71 5.73 -4.33
C THR A 17 -5.34 6.26 -3.04
N LEU A 18 -6.68 6.35 -2.99
CA LEU A 18 -7.40 6.76 -1.78
C LEU A 18 -7.21 5.77 -0.63
N ILE A 19 -7.23 4.46 -0.93
CA ILE A 19 -7.00 3.40 0.06
C ILE A 19 -5.62 3.53 0.69
N LEU A 20 -4.56 3.74 -0.12
CA LEU A 20 -3.21 3.91 0.40
C LEU A 20 -3.07 5.18 1.24
N LEU A 21 -3.60 6.32 0.78
CA LEU A 21 -3.58 7.55 1.57
C LEU A 21 -4.31 7.41 2.91
N LEU A 22 -5.46 6.73 2.94
CA LEU A 22 -6.18 6.41 4.17
C LEU A 22 -5.39 5.43 5.05
N SER A 23 -4.64 4.51 4.45
CA SER A 23 -3.77 3.60 5.21
C SER A 23 -2.61 4.37 5.88
N GLY A 24 -2.06 5.39 5.22
CA GLY A 24 -1.06 6.31 5.78
C GLY A 24 -1.59 7.12 6.97
N THR A 25 -2.85 7.58 6.94
CA THR A 25 -3.44 8.29 8.08
C THR A 25 -3.72 7.35 9.26
N THR A 26 -4.21 6.13 9.00
CA THR A 26 -4.47 5.14 10.05
C THR A 26 -3.19 4.65 10.75
N VAL A 27 -2.07 4.47 10.02
CA VAL A 27 -0.79 4.09 10.64
C VAL A 27 -0.19 5.23 11.46
N THR A 28 -0.35 6.48 11.00
CA THR A 28 0.06 7.67 11.77
C THR A 28 -0.77 7.81 13.04
N TRP A 29 -2.08 7.55 12.97
CA TRP A 29 -2.94 7.51 14.15
C TRP A 29 -2.50 6.41 15.12
N ALA A 30 -2.20 5.21 14.62
CA ALA A 30 -1.67 4.12 15.45
C ALA A 30 -0.36 4.51 16.16
N HIS A 31 0.52 5.24 15.47
CA HIS A 31 1.76 5.76 16.04
C HIS A 31 1.49 6.75 17.17
N HIS A 32 0.59 7.70 16.95
CA HIS A 32 0.25 8.68 17.98
C HIS A 32 -0.40 8.02 19.21
N SER A 33 -1.31 7.08 19.00
CA SER A 33 -1.90 6.29 20.09
C SER A 33 -0.87 5.49 20.88
N LEU A 34 0.20 4.99 20.24
CA LEU A 34 1.29 4.32 20.95
C LEU A 34 2.06 5.29 21.88
N LEU A 35 2.32 6.51 21.41
CA LEU A 35 3.00 7.56 22.19
C LEU A 35 2.15 8.03 23.37
N GLU A 36 0.84 8.12 23.20
CA GLU A 36 -0.13 8.43 24.27
C GLU A 36 -0.45 7.23 25.17
N ASN A 37 0.19 6.07 24.93
CA ASN A 37 -0.05 4.82 25.64
C ASN A 37 -1.51 4.30 25.53
N ASP A 38 -2.26 4.74 24.51
CA ASP A 38 -3.57 4.20 24.13
C ASP A 38 -3.41 2.93 23.28
N ARG A 39 -3.46 1.78 23.97
CA ARG A 39 -3.36 0.47 23.34
C ARG A 39 -4.54 0.14 22.41
N LYS A 40 -5.74 0.68 22.67
CA LYS A 40 -6.91 0.41 21.83
C LYS A 40 -6.79 1.14 20.51
N GLY A 41 -6.39 2.42 20.54
CA GLY A 41 -6.10 3.22 19.34
C GLY A 41 -5.00 2.58 18.49
N LEU A 42 -3.88 2.17 19.11
CA LEU A 42 -2.78 1.48 18.42
C LEU A 42 -3.25 0.22 17.68
N LEU A 43 -3.97 -0.67 18.37
CA LEU A 43 -4.43 -1.92 17.77
C LEU A 43 -5.47 -1.68 16.67
N THR A 44 -6.37 -0.72 16.87
CA THR A 44 -7.41 -0.39 15.89
C THR A 44 -6.79 0.22 14.64
N GLY A 45 -5.91 1.21 14.79
CA GLY A 45 -5.21 1.84 13.67
C GLY A 45 -4.39 0.84 12.87
N LEU A 46 -3.56 0.02 13.53
CA LEU A 46 -2.78 -1.03 12.86
C LEU A 46 -3.65 -2.04 12.11
N LEU A 47 -4.75 -2.49 12.72
CA LEU A 47 -5.66 -3.45 12.07
C LEU A 47 -6.30 -2.83 10.82
N LEU A 48 -6.75 -1.57 10.90
CA LEU A 48 -7.31 -0.86 9.76
C LEU A 48 -6.27 -0.70 8.64
N THR A 49 -5.03 -0.33 8.96
CA THR A 49 -3.96 -0.23 7.95
C THR A 49 -3.71 -1.56 7.25
N VAL A 50 -3.64 -2.67 7.99
CA VAL A 50 -3.46 -4.01 7.42
C VAL A 50 -4.63 -4.39 6.52
N ILE A 51 -5.88 -4.12 6.94
CA ILE A 51 -7.07 -4.39 6.12
C ILE A 51 -7.03 -3.56 4.82
N LEU A 52 -6.69 -2.27 4.90
CA LEU A 52 -6.56 -1.41 3.73
C LEU A 52 -5.48 -1.91 2.77
N GLY A 53 -4.33 -2.36 3.28
CA GLY A 53 -3.26 -2.96 2.46
C GLY A 53 -3.69 -4.25 1.73
N VAL A 54 -4.47 -5.11 2.39
CA VAL A 54 -5.05 -6.31 1.76
C VAL A 54 -6.06 -5.95 0.69
N ILE A 55 -6.92 -4.95 0.95
CA ILE A 55 -7.90 -4.46 -0.03
C ILE A 55 -7.18 -3.90 -1.26
N PHE A 56 -6.14 -3.08 -1.08
CA PHE A 56 -5.31 -2.57 -2.18
C PHE A 56 -4.73 -3.71 -3.02
N THR A 57 -4.13 -4.71 -2.38
CA THR A 57 -3.53 -5.86 -3.09
C THR A 57 -4.58 -6.65 -3.87
N SER A 58 -5.80 -6.77 -3.32
CA SER A 58 -6.92 -7.44 -3.98
C SER A 58 -7.41 -6.68 -5.21
N PHE A 59 -7.55 -5.36 -5.12
CA PHE A 59 -7.90 -4.52 -6.27
C PHE A 59 -6.81 -4.54 -7.34
N GLN A 60 -5.53 -4.51 -6.95
CA GLN A 60 -4.42 -4.61 -7.90
C GLN A 60 -4.43 -5.95 -8.64
N ALA A 61 -4.72 -7.05 -7.94
CA ALA A 61 -4.88 -8.36 -8.58
C ALA A 61 -6.09 -8.40 -9.54
N TYR A 62 -7.21 -7.79 -9.15
CA TYR A 62 -8.39 -7.66 -10.02
C TYR A 62 -8.05 -6.87 -11.29
N GLU A 63 -7.32 -5.77 -11.16
CA GLU A 63 -6.86 -4.94 -12.28
C GLU A 63 -5.99 -5.75 -13.25
N TYR A 64 -5.06 -6.56 -12.74
CA TYR A 64 -4.21 -7.41 -13.57
C TYR A 64 -4.98 -8.50 -14.33
N ILE A 65 -6.08 -9.01 -13.76
CA ILE A 65 -6.91 -10.03 -14.42
C ILE A 65 -7.76 -9.40 -15.53
N HIS A 66 -8.21 -8.16 -15.36
CA HIS A 66 -9.09 -7.46 -16.30
C HIS A 66 -8.35 -6.57 -17.31
N ALA A 67 -7.03 -6.44 -17.20
CA ALA A 67 -6.24 -5.69 -18.16
C ALA A 67 -6.20 -6.38 -19.54
N ASP A 68 -6.48 -5.62 -20.59
CA ASP A 68 -6.47 -6.10 -21.98
C ASP A 68 -5.05 -6.37 -22.53
N PHE A 69 -4.01 -6.03 -21.77
CA PHE A 69 -2.61 -6.20 -22.14
C PHE A 69 -1.86 -7.08 -21.14
N LYS A 70 -0.88 -7.84 -21.66
CA LYS A 70 -0.02 -8.73 -20.89
C LYS A 70 1.37 -8.11 -20.72
N ILE A 71 2.18 -8.70 -19.85
CA ILE A 71 3.60 -8.32 -19.71
C ILE A 71 4.38 -8.45 -21.04
N SER A 72 3.94 -9.34 -21.93
CA SER A 72 4.50 -9.54 -23.27
C SER A 72 3.96 -8.56 -24.33
N SER A 73 3.02 -7.67 -23.99
CA SER A 73 2.39 -6.73 -24.92
C SER A 73 3.28 -5.50 -25.20
N GLY A 74 4.52 -5.76 -25.60
CA GLY A 74 5.52 -4.74 -25.94
C GLY A 74 6.03 -3.94 -24.74
N ILE A 75 6.70 -2.82 -25.03
CA ILE A 75 7.39 -1.99 -24.03
C ILE A 75 6.42 -1.42 -22.98
N TYR A 76 5.19 -1.08 -23.38
CA TYR A 76 4.19 -0.54 -22.46
C TYR A 76 3.79 -1.57 -21.40
N GLY A 77 3.35 -2.77 -21.80
CA GLY A 77 2.99 -3.84 -20.88
C GLY A 77 4.16 -4.26 -19.99
N ALA A 78 5.36 -4.41 -20.55
CA ALA A 78 6.56 -4.74 -19.78
C ALA A 78 6.86 -3.70 -18.70
N THR A 79 6.85 -2.41 -19.04
CA THR A 79 7.11 -1.32 -18.09
C THR A 79 6.02 -1.23 -17.02
N PHE A 80 4.75 -1.34 -17.42
CA PHE A 80 3.61 -1.31 -16.52
C PHE A 80 3.69 -2.41 -15.46
N TYR A 81 3.77 -3.68 -15.89
CA TYR A 81 3.76 -4.83 -14.97
C TYR A 81 5.04 -4.91 -14.13
N MET A 82 6.20 -4.52 -14.66
CA MET A 82 7.44 -4.50 -13.87
C MET A 82 7.38 -3.44 -12.77
N ALA A 83 6.95 -2.21 -13.10
CA ALA A 83 6.91 -1.11 -12.14
C ALA A 83 5.81 -1.31 -11.09
N THR A 84 4.58 -1.58 -11.53
CA THR A 84 3.45 -1.81 -10.62
C THR A 84 3.57 -3.12 -9.85
N GLY A 85 4.13 -4.16 -10.47
CA GLY A 85 4.31 -5.47 -9.82
C GLY A 85 5.40 -5.44 -8.74
N PHE A 86 6.52 -4.74 -9.00
CA PHE A 86 7.55 -4.55 -7.98
C PHE A 86 7.03 -3.73 -6.80
N HIS A 87 6.24 -2.69 -7.07
CA HIS A 87 5.55 -1.95 -6.02
C HIS A 87 4.55 -2.82 -5.25
N GLY A 88 3.72 -3.61 -5.94
CA GLY A 88 2.78 -4.54 -5.30
C GLY A 88 3.47 -5.57 -4.40
N PHE A 89 4.67 -6.04 -4.78
CA PHE A 89 5.51 -6.85 -3.91
C PHE A 89 5.92 -6.09 -2.63
N HIS A 90 6.33 -4.82 -2.74
CA HIS A 90 6.67 -4.01 -1.57
C HIS A 90 5.46 -3.78 -0.65
N VAL A 91 4.26 -3.56 -1.21
CA VAL A 91 3.01 -3.45 -0.44
C VAL A 91 2.73 -4.74 0.33
N LEU A 92 2.91 -5.91 -0.29
CA LEU A 92 2.71 -7.20 0.38
C LEU A 92 3.69 -7.37 1.55
N VAL A 93 4.98 -7.08 1.34
CA VAL A 93 6.01 -7.14 2.40
C VAL A 93 5.66 -6.16 3.54
N GLY A 94 5.24 -4.94 3.21
CA GLY A 94 4.83 -3.94 4.20
C GLY A 94 3.61 -4.38 5.00
N THR A 95 2.64 -5.02 4.34
CA THR A 95 1.40 -5.49 4.98
C THR A 95 1.70 -6.60 5.97
N ILE A 96 2.59 -7.54 5.60
CA ILE A 96 3.08 -8.58 6.51
C ILE A 96 3.84 -7.96 7.68
N PHE A 97 4.69 -6.97 7.43
CA PHE A 97 5.45 -6.30 8.48
C PHE A 97 4.52 -5.61 9.50
N LEU A 98 3.52 -4.86 9.02
CA LEU A 98 2.49 -4.27 9.88
C LEU A 98 1.64 -5.30 10.62
N ALA A 99 1.31 -6.43 10.00
CA ALA A 99 0.61 -7.52 10.66
C ALA A 99 1.44 -8.12 11.81
N VAL A 100 2.75 -8.30 11.61
CA VAL A 100 3.67 -8.72 12.69
C VAL A 100 3.70 -7.67 13.80
N CYS A 101 3.76 -6.38 13.47
CA CYS A 101 3.64 -5.31 14.46
C CYS A 101 2.31 -5.38 15.23
N TYR A 102 1.19 -5.64 14.56
CA TYR A 102 -0.11 -5.81 15.23
C TYR A 102 -0.09 -6.94 16.27
N PHE A 103 0.43 -8.12 15.90
CA PHE A 103 0.53 -9.24 16.85
C PHE A 103 1.48 -8.94 18.01
N ARG A 104 2.61 -8.25 17.76
CA ARG A 104 3.53 -7.81 18.82
C ARG A 104 2.91 -6.75 19.74
N ALA A 105 2.14 -5.82 19.19
CA ALA A 105 1.38 -4.83 19.97
C ALA A 105 0.31 -5.51 20.83
N LYS A 106 -0.37 -6.53 20.27
CA LYS A 106 -1.35 -7.33 21.01
C LYS A 106 -0.71 -8.11 22.15
N ALA A 107 0.50 -8.65 21.95
CA ALA A 107 1.29 -9.30 23.00
C ALA A 107 1.87 -8.32 24.05
N GLY A 108 1.82 -7.01 23.81
CA GLY A 108 2.30 -5.99 24.75
C GLY A 108 3.82 -5.77 24.70
N HIS A 109 4.45 -6.10 23.57
CA HIS A 109 5.90 -5.96 23.40
C HIS A 109 6.36 -4.51 23.13
N TYR A 110 5.44 -3.59 22.88
CA TYR A 110 5.78 -2.18 22.63
C TYR A 110 5.56 -1.36 23.89
N LYS A 111 6.55 -0.52 24.19
CA LYS A 111 6.46 0.56 25.17
C LYS A 111 6.59 1.91 24.45
N PRO A 112 6.04 3.00 25.01
CA PRO A 112 6.12 4.32 24.39
C PRO A 112 7.55 4.82 24.13
N ASP A 113 8.54 4.31 24.86
CA ASP A 113 9.96 4.67 24.76
C ASP A 113 10.80 3.68 23.93
N HIS A 114 10.26 2.50 23.63
CA HIS A 114 10.98 1.41 22.93
C HIS A 114 10.08 0.72 21.90
N HIS A 115 9.97 1.33 20.72
CA HIS A 115 9.09 0.85 19.64
C HIS A 115 9.65 1.00 18.23
N PHE A 116 10.98 0.99 18.07
CA PHE A 116 11.66 1.09 16.77
C PHE A 116 11.13 0.12 15.70
N GLY A 117 10.75 -1.10 16.09
CA GLY A 117 10.18 -2.07 15.14
C GLY A 117 8.86 -1.62 14.51
N PHE A 118 8.07 -0.81 15.22
CA PHE A 118 6.86 -0.18 14.67
C PHE A 118 7.20 1.08 13.87
N GLU A 119 8.15 1.91 14.32
CA GLU A 119 8.61 3.09 13.55
C GLU A 119 9.16 2.68 12.17
N ALA A 120 10.00 1.64 12.13
CA ALA A 120 10.54 1.11 10.89
C ALA A 120 9.44 0.60 9.93
N ALA A 121 8.39 -0.03 10.48
CA ALA A 121 7.25 -0.48 9.69
C ALA A 121 6.44 0.71 9.15
N ALA A 122 6.23 1.75 9.95
CA ALA A 122 5.55 2.98 9.53
C ALA A 122 6.34 3.73 8.45
N TRP A 123 7.67 3.86 8.58
CA TRP A 123 8.52 4.45 7.54
C TRP A 123 8.48 3.66 6.24
N TYR A 124 8.54 2.34 6.34
CA TYR A 124 8.42 1.48 5.17
C TYR A 124 7.05 1.61 4.49
N TRP A 125 5.98 1.73 5.28
CA TRP A 125 4.63 1.93 4.75
C TRP A 125 4.48 3.27 4.01
N HIS A 126 4.97 4.37 4.60
CA HIS A 126 4.96 5.67 3.92
C HIS A 126 5.85 5.71 2.68
N PHE A 127 6.97 4.98 2.67
CA PHE A 127 7.78 4.81 1.46
C PHE A 127 6.95 4.17 0.34
N VAL A 128 6.20 3.11 0.65
CA VAL A 128 5.30 2.44 -0.31
C VAL A 128 4.25 3.43 -0.81
N ASP A 129 3.58 4.18 0.07
CA ASP A 129 2.58 5.19 -0.33
C ASP A 129 3.14 6.20 -1.35
N VAL A 130 4.32 6.76 -1.08
CA VAL A 130 4.94 7.76 -1.96
C VAL A 130 5.29 7.16 -3.32
N VAL A 131 5.85 5.95 -3.36
CA VAL A 131 6.17 5.27 -4.63
C VAL A 131 4.90 5.05 -5.47
N TRP A 132 3.77 4.70 -4.84
CA TRP A 132 2.50 4.56 -5.56
C TRP A 132 2.05 5.86 -6.21
N LEU A 133 2.14 6.99 -5.51
CA LEU A 133 1.74 8.28 -6.07
C LEU A 133 2.54 8.64 -7.33
N PHE A 134 3.85 8.33 -7.34
CA PHE A 134 4.68 8.51 -8.54
C PHE A 134 4.26 7.57 -9.69
N LEU A 135 3.93 6.31 -9.38
CA LEU A 135 3.45 5.35 -10.38
C LEU A 135 2.09 5.77 -10.95
N PHE A 136 1.17 6.20 -10.10
CA PHE A 136 -0.14 6.71 -10.51
C PHE A 136 0.00 7.92 -11.44
N ALA A 137 0.78 8.92 -11.05
CA ALA A 137 0.98 10.11 -11.89
C ALA A 137 1.70 9.79 -13.22
N SER A 138 2.71 8.93 -13.19
CA SER A 138 3.57 8.70 -14.37
C SER A 138 2.98 7.67 -15.34
N ILE A 139 2.47 6.55 -14.83
CA ILE A 139 1.99 5.43 -15.65
C ILE A 139 0.50 5.56 -15.95
N TYR A 140 -0.31 5.90 -14.95
CA TYR A 140 -1.78 5.91 -15.09
C TYR A 140 -2.34 7.24 -15.58
N ILE A 141 -1.71 8.39 -15.28
CA ILE A 141 -2.17 9.70 -15.79
C ILE A 141 -1.40 10.12 -17.04
N TRP A 142 -0.07 10.14 -16.98
CA TRP A 142 0.73 10.64 -18.10
C TRP A 142 0.95 9.59 -19.20
N GLY A 143 1.04 8.31 -18.82
CA GLY A 143 1.28 7.20 -19.74
C GLY A 143 0.02 6.60 -20.38
N SER A 144 -1.18 7.00 -19.94
CA SER A 144 -2.48 6.49 -20.42
C SER A 144 -2.98 7.18 -21.67
#